data_AF-A0A957PU42-F1
#
_entry.id   AF-A0A957PU42-F1
#
_cell.length_a   1.000
_cell.length_b   1.000
_cell.length_c   1.000
_cell.angle_alpha   90.00
_cell.angle_beta   90.00
_cell.angle_gamma   90.00
#
_symmetry.space_group_name_H-M   'P 1'
#
loop_
_entity.id
_entity.type
_entity.pdbx_description
1 polymer ?
#
loop_
_entity_poly.entity_id
_entity_poly.type
_entity_poly.pdbx_seq_one_letter_code
_entity_poly.pdbx_strand_id
1 'polypeptide(L)'
;MEDFIFGTLATEESRLNHLRKVFGGVTHNHNRLPRDPQPGQPTQIFLTLGPSHPHTRAWVYWTNDGSDPEGINGVASNGYATPLNFVSSQWETFMWGYVKTFQGEIPAQEAGRIVRYRVAAGGDNAETIADDGSYYAYYVDNDPAPEWTKEAIIYQIFADRFFCGDPS
;
A
#
# COMPACT_ATOMS: atom_id res chain seq x y z
N MET A 1 34.12 -4.26 1.46
CA MET A 1 33.13 -3.32 2.02
C MET A 1 31.82 -4.07 1.92
N GLU A 2 31.28 -4.55 3.04
CA GLU A 2 29.99 -5.24 3.03
C GLU A 2 28.89 -4.19 2.87
N ASP A 3 28.16 -4.23 1.76
CA ASP A 3 26.99 -3.38 1.55
C ASP A 3 25.91 -3.79 2.56
N PHE A 4 25.81 -3.02 3.65
CA PHE A 4 24.77 -3.22 4.65
C PHE A 4 23.44 -2.68 4.11
N ILE A 5 22.54 -3.59 3.77
CA ILE A 5 21.16 -3.26 3.40
C ILE A 5 20.36 -3.08 4.68
N PHE A 6 19.68 -1.95 4.82
CA PHE A 6 18.81 -1.69 5.99
C PHE A 6 17.41 -2.28 5.79
N GLY A 7 16.74 -2.60 6.89
CA GLY A 7 15.30 -2.92 6.91
C GLY A 7 14.95 -4.36 6.53
N THR A 8 13.79 -4.56 5.89
CA THR A 8 13.21 -5.89 5.62
C THR A 8 14.07 -6.77 4.69
N LEU A 9 15.09 -6.20 4.05
CA LEU A 9 15.99 -6.91 3.14
C LEU A 9 17.39 -7.16 3.73
N ALA A 10 17.64 -6.73 4.98
CA ALA A 10 18.97 -6.76 5.61
C ALA A 10 19.55 -8.16 5.76
N THR A 11 18.74 -9.09 6.26
CA THR A 11 19.14 -10.47 6.50
C THR A 11 18.24 -11.43 5.73
N GLU A 12 18.70 -12.66 5.52
CA GLU A 12 17.86 -13.71 4.93
C GLU A 12 16.59 -13.93 5.76
N GLU A 13 16.72 -14.00 7.07
CA GLU A 13 15.58 -14.12 7.99
C GLU A 13 14.58 -12.97 7.83
N SER A 14 15.07 -11.72 7.71
CA SER A 14 14.22 -10.54 7.49
C SER A 14 13.46 -10.63 6.16
N ARG A 15 14.14 -11.09 5.10
CA ARG A 15 13.54 -11.29 3.77
C ARG A 15 12.45 -12.36 3.81
N LEU A 16 12.74 -13.50 4.43
CA LEU A 16 11.77 -14.59 4.57
C LEU A 16 10.54 -14.16 5.38
N ASN A 17 10.74 -13.42 6.47
CA ASN A 17 9.63 -12.89 7.27
C ASN A 17 8.81 -11.87 6.48
N HIS A 18 9.44 -11.00 5.69
CA HIS A 18 8.74 -10.08 4.81
C HIS A 18 7.89 -10.81 3.77
N LEU A 19 8.44 -11.81 3.06
CA LEU A 19 7.71 -12.59 2.07
C LEU A 19 6.53 -13.35 2.69
N ARG A 20 6.72 -13.94 3.88
CA ARG A 20 5.64 -14.60 4.62
C ARG A 20 4.51 -13.62 4.96
N LYS A 21 4.84 -12.39 5.35
CA LYS A 21 3.84 -11.37 5.64
C LYS A 21 3.06 -10.98 4.38
N VAL A 22 3.77 -10.73 3.28
CA VAL A 22 3.15 -10.26 2.02
C VAL A 22 2.25 -11.31 1.39
N PHE A 23 2.67 -12.58 1.37
CA PHE A 23 1.92 -13.65 0.70
C PHE A 23 1.06 -14.49 1.64
N GLY A 24 1.30 -14.42 2.96
CA GLY A 24 0.56 -15.19 3.95
C GLY A 24 -0.57 -14.43 4.63
N GLY A 25 -0.54 -13.10 4.61
CA GLY A 25 -1.50 -12.25 5.31
C GLY A 25 -2.66 -11.75 4.43
N VAL A 26 -3.41 -10.80 5.00
CA VAL A 26 -4.27 -9.88 4.24
C VAL A 26 -3.44 -8.63 3.97
N THR A 27 -3.00 -8.44 2.74
CA THR A 27 -1.93 -7.48 2.41
C THR A 27 -2.33 -6.58 1.26
N HIS A 28 -2.29 -5.26 1.51
CA HIS A 28 -2.40 -4.23 0.48
C HIS A 28 -1.02 -3.66 0.12
N ASN A 29 -0.14 -3.42 1.10
CA ASN A 29 1.24 -2.95 0.93
C ASN A 29 1.38 -1.73 0.00
N HIS A 30 0.52 -0.72 0.17
CA HIS A 30 0.46 0.48 -0.68
C HIS A 30 0.23 0.18 -2.17
N ASN A 31 -0.25 -1.02 -2.53
CA ASN A 31 -0.40 -1.45 -3.91
C ASN A 31 -1.63 -0.79 -4.55
N ARG A 32 -1.40 0.38 -5.14
CA ARG A 32 -2.40 1.16 -5.86
C ARG A 32 -1.86 1.63 -7.21
N LEU A 33 -2.76 1.82 -8.16
CA LEU A 33 -2.45 2.37 -9.48
C LEU A 33 -3.48 3.42 -9.90
N PRO A 34 -3.08 4.64 -10.28
CA PRO A 34 -1.71 5.17 -10.22
C PRO A 34 -1.24 5.38 -8.78
N ARG A 35 0.08 5.45 -8.59
CA ARG A 35 0.68 5.78 -7.28
C ARG A 35 0.38 7.24 -6.90
N ASP A 36 0.29 8.11 -7.88
CA ASP A 36 0.00 9.53 -7.74
C ASP A 36 -1.15 9.91 -8.68
N PRO A 37 -2.42 9.80 -8.21
CA PRO A 37 -3.59 10.04 -9.05
C PRO A 37 -3.80 11.52 -9.33
N GLN A 38 -3.92 11.85 -10.62
CA GLN A 38 -4.29 13.20 -11.05
C GLN A 38 -5.77 13.50 -10.75
N PRO A 39 -6.17 14.78 -10.69
CA PRO A 39 -7.57 15.16 -10.53
C PRO A 39 -8.41 14.58 -11.68
N GLY A 40 -9.55 13.98 -11.35
CA GLY A 40 -10.39 13.31 -12.34
C GLY A 40 -9.93 11.89 -12.71
N GLN A 41 -8.83 11.39 -12.14
CA GLN A 41 -8.34 10.04 -12.39
C GLN A 41 -8.77 9.08 -11.26
N PRO A 42 -9.41 7.94 -11.58
CA PRO A 42 -9.72 6.93 -10.58
C PRO A 42 -8.47 6.19 -10.10
N THR A 43 -8.53 5.63 -8.88
CA THR A 43 -7.42 4.90 -8.27
C THR A 43 -7.79 3.44 -8.03
N GLN A 44 -7.06 2.53 -8.66
CA GLN A 44 -7.18 1.10 -8.46
C GLN A 44 -6.48 0.69 -7.16
N ILE A 45 -7.15 -0.13 -6.38
CA ILE A 45 -6.69 -0.67 -5.10
C ILE A 45 -6.63 -2.18 -5.22
N PHE A 46 -5.48 -2.76 -4.86
CA PHE A 46 -5.26 -4.21 -4.91
C PHE A 46 -5.15 -4.79 -3.50
N LEU A 47 -5.69 -5.98 -3.30
CA LEU A 47 -5.57 -6.72 -2.05
C LEU A 47 -5.15 -8.15 -2.35
N THR A 48 -4.15 -8.62 -1.60
CA THR A 48 -3.65 -9.99 -1.65
C THR A 48 -4.11 -10.72 -0.40
N LEU A 49 -4.70 -11.91 -0.57
CA LEU A 49 -5.04 -12.81 0.52
C LEU A 49 -4.19 -14.06 0.44
N GLY A 50 -3.45 -14.33 1.52
CA GLY A 50 -2.71 -15.56 1.67
C GLY A 50 -3.58 -16.78 1.92
N PRO A 51 -3.01 -17.99 1.77
CA PRO A 51 -3.75 -19.25 1.85
C PRO A 51 -4.42 -19.50 3.21
N SER A 52 -3.92 -18.89 4.28
CA SER A 52 -4.48 -18.96 5.63
C SER A 52 -5.73 -18.08 5.85
N HIS A 53 -6.09 -17.24 4.87
CA HIS A 53 -7.22 -16.33 4.93
C HIS A 53 -8.28 -16.74 3.88
N PRO A 54 -9.23 -17.63 4.23
CA PRO A 54 -10.19 -18.19 3.27
C PRO A 54 -11.30 -17.22 2.85
N HIS A 55 -11.16 -15.92 3.13
CA HIS A 55 -12.16 -14.90 2.80
C HIS A 55 -12.48 -14.88 1.30
N THR A 56 -13.74 -14.59 0.99
CA THR A 56 -14.27 -14.55 -0.38
C THR A 56 -14.70 -13.16 -0.81
N ARG A 57 -14.80 -12.22 0.14
CA ARG A 57 -15.18 -10.83 -0.10
C ARG A 57 -14.10 -9.90 0.44
N ALA A 58 -13.97 -8.76 -0.23
CA ALA A 58 -13.06 -7.71 0.16
C ALA A 58 -13.63 -6.34 -0.22
N TRP A 59 -13.16 -5.30 0.45
CA TRP A 59 -13.62 -3.92 0.26
C TRP A 59 -12.55 -2.93 0.70
N VAL A 60 -12.67 -1.70 0.21
CA VAL A 60 -11.91 -0.55 0.65
C VAL A 60 -12.85 0.47 1.28
N TYR A 61 -12.54 0.90 2.49
CA TYR A 61 -13.18 2.05 3.11
C TYR A 61 -12.34 3.28 2.83
N TRP A 62 -12.95 4.38 2.41
CA TRP A 62 -12.23 5.59 2.06
C TRP A 62 -13.04 6.86 2.35
N THR A 63 -12.32 7.95 2.59
CA THR A 63 -12.84 9.31 2.79
C THR A 63 -12.10 10.24 1.84
N ASN A 64 -12.65 11.42 1.55
CA ASN A 64 -12.02 12.44 0.69
C ASN A 64 -11.88 13.81 1.38
N ASP A 65 -12.12 13.84 2.69
CA ASP A 65 -12.01 15.02 3.56
C ASP A 65 -10.81 14.95 4.50
N GLY A 66 -10.00 13.89 4.41
CA GLY A 66 -8.87 13.64 5.30
C GLY A 66 -9.23 13.05 6.67
N SER A 67 -10.49 12.68 6.92
CA SER A 67 -10.89 11.93 8.13
C SER A 67 -10.55 10.44 8.02
N ASP A 68 -10.49 9.72 9.14
CA ASP A 68 -10.21 8.29 9.12
C ASP A 68 -11.44 7.48 8.65
N PRO A 69 -11.34 6.68 7.58
CA PRO A 69 -12.44 5.87 7.10
C PRO A 69 -12.74 4.74 8.08
N GLU A 70 -14.01 4.57 8.41
CA GLU A 70 -14.48 3.52 9.31
C GLU A 70 -15.63 2.74 8.69
N GLY A 71 -15.74 1.48 9.07
CA GLY A 71 -16.78 0.59 8.60
C GLY A 71 -16.52 -0.84 9.04
N ILE A 72 -17.54 -1.68 8.87
CA ILE A 72 -17.51 -3.10 9.18
C ILE A 72 -18.26 -3.90 8.11
N ASN A 73 -17.70 -5.04 7.70
CA ASN A 73 -18.31 -5.97 6.75
C ASN A 73 -18.78 -5.32 5.42
N GLY A 74 -18.02 -4.36 4.90
CA GLY A 74 -18.31 -3.67 3.64
C GLY A 74 -19.32 -2.53 3.78
N VAL A 75 -19.72 -2.17 5.00
CA VAL A 75 -20.61 -1.03 5.28
C VAL A 75 -19.80 0.06 5.97
N ALA A 76 -19.67 1.23 5.34
CA ALA A 76 -18.97 2.37 5.92
C ALA A 76 -19.82 3.02 7.03
N SER A 77 -19.19 3.26 8.19
CA SER A 77 -19.71 4.15 9.24
C SER A 77 -19.18 5.58 9.10
N ASN A 78 -17.97 5.75 8.56
CA ASN A 78 -17.41 7.05 8.16
C ASN A 78 -16.80 6.96 6.76
N GLY A 79 -17.21 7.86 5.87
CA GLY A 79 -16.81 7.88 4.47
C GLY A 79 -17.63 6.92 3.59
N TYR A 80 -16.95 6.23 2.69
CA TYR A 80 -17.51 5.38 1.65
C TYR A 80 -16.91 3.98 1.71
N ALA A 81 -17.65 2.99 1.24
CA ALA A 81 -17.16 1.62 1.07
C ALA A 81 -17.30 1.22 -0.40
N THR A 82 -16.19 0.78 -1.01
CA THR A 82 -16.19 0.21 -2.35
C THR A 82 -15.82 -1.27 -2.28
N PRO A 83 -16.62 -2.19 -2.87
CA PRO A 83 -16.25 -3.60 -2.93
C PRO A 83 -15.05 -3.82 -3.85
N LEU A 84 -14.17 -4.77 -3.47
CA LEU A 84 -13.12 -5.28 -4.33
C LEU A 84 -13.59 -6.61 -4.95
N ASN A 85 -13.45 -6.73 -6.27
CA ASN A 85 -13.79 -7.92 -7.02
C ASN A 85 -12.60 -8.89 -7.05
N PHE A 86 -12.87 -10.19 -7.01
CA PHE A 86 -11.86 -11.21 -7.22
C PHE A 86 -11.28 -11.12 -8.63
N VAL A 87 -9.96 -11.12 -8.76
CA VAL A 87 -9.23 -11.03 -10.03
C VAL A 87 -8.62 -12.36 -10.41
N SER A 88 -7.82 -12.95 -9.52
CA SER A 88 -7.07 -14.17 -9.82
C SER A 88 -6.70 -14.94 -8.55
N SER A 89 -6.38 -16.22 -8.73
CA SER A 89 -5.80 -17.08 -7.70
C SER A 89 -4.58 -17.78 -8.29
N GLN A 90 -3.42 -17.65 -7.65
CA GLN A 90 -2.15 -18.19 -8.15
C GLN A 90 -1.52 -19.09 -7.10
N TRP A 91 -0.90 -20.18 -7.53
CA TRP A 91 -0.15 -21.06 -6.63
C TRP A 91 1.17 -20.38 -6.25
N GLU A 92 1.36 -20.13 -4.96
CA GLU A 92 2.60 -19.60 -4.42
C GLU A 92 3.36 -20.73 -3.72
N THR A 93 4.48 -21.15 -4.34
CA THR A 93 5.29 -22.28 -3.87
C THR A 93 5.89 -21.99 -2.49
N PHE A 94 6.28 -20.74 -2.22
CA PHE A 94 6.85 -20.37 -0.92
C PHE A 94 5.85 -20.53 0.23
N MET A 95 4.58 -20.22 -0.02
CA MET A 95 3.49 -20.37 0.94
C MET A 95 2.84 -21.77 0.90
N TRP A 96 3.22 -22.59 -0.07
CA TRP A 96 2.60 -23.88 -0.37
C TRP A 96 1.07 -23.79 -0.43
N GLY A 97 0.55 -22.81 -1.15
CA GLY A 97 -0.88 -22.56 -1.21
C GLY A 97 -1.28 -21.53 -2.26
N TYR A 98 -2.59 -21.37 -2.42
CA TYR A 98 -3.13 -20.39 -3.35
C TYR A 98 -3.23 -19.01 -2.70
N VAL A 99 -2.67 -18.01 -3.39
CA VAL A 99 -2.79 -16.59 -3.06
C VAL A 99 -3.83 -15.97 -3.98
N LYS A 100 -4.80 -15.26 -3.41
CA LYS A 100 -5.88 -14.61 -4.15
C LYS A 100 -5.61 -13.11 -4.27
N THR A 101 -5.95 -12.55 -5.42
CA THR A 101 -5.88 -11.11 -5.68
C THR A 101 -7.27 -10.55 -5.88
N PHE A 102 -7.57 -9.46 -5.21
CA PHE A 102 -8.78 -8.66 -5.36
C PHE A 102 -8.43 -7.26 -5.84
N GLN A 103 -9.33 -6.65 -6.59
CA GLN A 103 -9.17 -5.31 -7.13
C GLN A 103 -10.49 -4.55 -7.08
N GLY A 104 -10.41 -3.27 -6.75
CA GLY A 104 -11.52 -2.33 -6.89
C GLY A 104 -10.98 -0.94 -7.13
N GLU A 105 -11.90 0.02 -7.25
CA GLU A 105 -11.58 1.35 -7.71
C GLU A 105 -12.18 2.41 -6.79
N ILE A 106 -11.32 3.28 -6.26
CA ILE A 106 -11.77 4.53 -5.65
C ILE A 106 -12.08 5.50 -6.79
N PRO A 107 -13.32 6.04 -6.87
CA PRO A 107 -13.69 6.98 -7.91
C PRO A 107 -12.75 8.18 -7.99
N ALA A 108 -12.66 8.77 -9.17
CA ALA A 108 -11.92 10.00 -9.41
C ALA A 108 -12.31 11.11 -8.42
N GLN A 109 -11.30 11.82 -7.91
CA GLN A 109 -11.48 12.94 -6.98
C GLN A 109 -11.05 14.27 -7.61
N GLU A 110 -11.54 15.36 -7.03
CA GLU A 110 -11.14 16.72 -7.38
C GLU A 110 -9.75 17.05 -6.83
N ALA A 111 -9.10 18.06 -7.41
CA ALA A 111 -7.86 18.60 -6.88
C ALA A 111 -8.06 19.16 -5.47
N GLY A 112 -7.07 18.98 -4.59
CA GLY A 112 -7.09 19.47 -3.22
C GLY A 112 -7.75 18.53 -2.22
N ARG A 113 -8.08 17.30 -2.62
CA ARG A 113 -8.67 16.28 -1.72
C ARG A 113 -7.58 15.40 -1.12
N ILE A 114 -7.68 15.16 0.18
CA ILE A 114 -6.89 14.12 0.86
C ILE A 114 -7.78 12.89 0.92
N VAL A 115 -7.40 11.85 0.18
CA VAL A 115 -8.06 10.56 0.25
C VAL A 115 -7.35 9.73 1.31
N ARG A 116 -8.08 9.34 2.35
CA ARG A 116 -7.61 8.32 3.31
C ARG A 116 -8.40 7.05 3.07
N TYR A 117 -7.72 5.91 3.13
CA TYR A 117 -8.35 4.62 2.90
C TYR A 117 -7.73 3.51 3.76
N ARG A 118 -8.52 2.48 4.03
CA ARG A 118 -8.07 1.21 4.60
C ARG A 118 -8.74 0.06 3.87
N VAL A 119 -8.06 -1.06 3.75
CA VAL A 119 -8.52 -2.21 2.97
C VAL A 119 -8.80 -3.36 3.91
N ALA A 120 -9.87 -4.10 3.67
CA ALA A 120 -10.23 -5.24 4.50
C ALA A 120 -10.80 -6.38 3.64
N ALA A 121 -10.66 -7.59 4.16
CA ALA A 121 -11.30 -8.78 3.62
C ALA A 121 -12.10 -9.47 4.71
N GLY A 122 -13.18 -10.13 4.33
CA GLY A 122 -14.02 -10.82 5.28
C GLY A 122 -15.08 -11.72 4.66
N GLY A 123 -15.86 -12.31 5.56
CA GLY A 123 -16.98 -13.19 5.26
C GLY A 123 -17.62 -13.65 6.57
N ASP A 124 -18.94 -13.84 6.56
CA ASP A 124 -19.73 -14.46 7.64
C ASP A 124 -19.32 -14.02 9.06
N ASN A 125 -19.37 -12.70 9.29
CA ASN A 125 -19.12 -12.01 10.56
C ASN A 125 -17.65 -11.97 11.04
N ALA A 126 -16.68 -12.34 10.21
CA ALA A 126 -15.26 -12.10 10.47
C ALA A 126 -14.66 -11.16 9.41
N GLU A 127 -14.21 -9.99 9.84
CA GLU A 127 -13.45 -9.03 9.03
C GLU A 127 -11.99 -9.01 9.49
N THR A 128 -11.07 -8.95 8.54
CA THR A 128 -9.64 -8.80 8.78
C THR A 128 -9.16 -7.58 8.00
N ILE A 129 -8.67 -6.57 8.71
CA ILE A 129 -8.09 -5.38 8.10
C ILE A 129 -6.68 -5.73 7.60
N ALA A 130 -6.35 -5.24 6.41
CA ALA A 130 -5.06 -5.45 5.79
C ALA A 130 -3.93 -4.78 6.59
N ASP A 131 -2.73 -5.34 6.47
CA ASP A 131 -1.48 -4.72 6.96
C ASP A 131 -1.56 -4.25 8.41
N ASP A 132 -2.09 -5.12 9.28
CA ASP A 132 -2.23 -4.90 10.72
C ASP A 132 -3.04 -3.64 11.10
N GLY A 133 -4.03 -3.27 10.28
CA GLY A 133 -4.89 -2.12 10.55
C GLY A 133 -4.35 -0.79 10.01
N SER A 134 -3.37 -0.83 9.10
CA SER A 134 -2.75 0.37 8.54
C SER A 134 -3.75 1.24 7.76
N TYR A 135 -3.61 2.56 7.94
CA TYR A 135 -4.26 3.56 7.11
C TYR A 135 -3.31 4.02 6.00
N TYR A 136 -3.88 4.24 4.83
CA TYR A 136 -3.19 4.78 3.68
C TYR A 136 -3.78 6.13 3.32
N ALA A 137 -2.97 6.99 2.72
CA ALA A 137 -3.42 8.26 2.22
C ALA A 137 -2.72 8.62 0.92
N TYR A 138 -3.42 9.37 0.09
CA TYR A 138 -2.83 10.13 -1.01
C TYR A 138 -3.52 11.48 -1.12
N TYR A 139 -2.77 12.47 -1.58
CA TYR A 139 -3.28 13.78 -1.91
C TYR A 139 -3.50 13.85 -3.41
N VAL A 140 -4.62 14.42 -3.83
CA VAL A 140 -4.96 14.56 -5.25
C VAL A 140 -4.58 15.96 -5.67
N ASP A 141 -3.49 16.07 -6.40
CA ASP A 141 -3.01 17.32 -6.95
C ASP A 141 -2.57 17.18 -8.40
N ASN A 142 -2.24 18.32 -9.01
CA ASN A 142 -1.70 18.39 -10.35
C ASN A 142 -0.28 18.98 -10.32
N ASP A 143 0.52 18.61 -9.31
CA ASP A 143 1.90 19.06 -9.15
C ASP A 143 2.87 17.88 -9.30
N PRO A 144 3.09 17.40 -10.55
CA PRO A 144 3.90 16.22 -10.77
C PRO A 144 5.33 16.46 -10.29
N ALA A 145 5.92 15.44 -9.67
CA ALA A 145 7.33 15.47 -9.29
C ALA A 145 8.20 15.92 -10.49
N PRO A 146 9.18 16.83 -10.28
CA PRO A 146 10.03 17.30 -11.37
C PRO A 146 10.72 16.15 -12.10
N GLU A 147 10.74 16.19 -13.43
CA GLU A 147 11.19 15.06 -14.27
C GLU A 147 12.61 14.59 -13.92
N TRP A 148 13.51 15.53 -13.57
CA TRP A 148 14.89 15.23 -13.19
C TRP A 148 15.00 14.26 -12.01
N THR A 149 14.02 14.25 -11.09
CA THR A 149 14.06 13.39 -9.91
C THR A 149 13.96 11.89 -10.23
N LYS A 150 13.39 11.53 -11.39
CA LYS A 150 13.21 10.12 -11.80
C LYS A 150 14.52 9.46 -12.22
N GLU A 151 15.46 10.26 -12.73
CA GLU A 151 16.74 9.78 -13.29
C GLU A 151 17.96 10.29 -12.49
N ALA A 152 17.75 11.17 -11.51
CA ALA A 152 18.85 11.77 -10.77
C ALA A 152 19.51 10.79 -9.80
N ILE A 153 20.84 10.89 -9.75
CA ILE A 153 21.67 10.29 -8.70
C ILE A 153 21.90 11.36 -7.64
N ILE A 154 21.30 11.18 -6.46
CA ILE A 154 21.39 12.13 -5.35
C ILE A 154 22.55 11.73 -4.43
N TYR A 155 23.51 12.64 -4.25
CA TYR A 155 24.56 12.52 -3.22
C TYR A 155 24.18 13.35 -2.00
N GLN A 156 23.92 12.68 -0.88
CA GLN A 156 23.75 13.34 0.41
C GLN A 156 25.11 13.55 1.06
N ILE A 157 25.49 14.82 1.25
CA ILE A 157 26.79 15.20 1.81
C ILE A 157 26.59 15.83 3.19
N PHE A 158 27.22 15.25 4.22
CA PHE A 158 27.37 15.90 5.52
C PHE A 158 28.60 16.80 5.50
N ALA A 159 28.41 18.11 5.32
CA ALA A 159 29.49 19.07 5.07
C ALA A 159 30.66 18.97 6.07
N ASP A 160 30.35 18.88 7.38
CA ASP A 160 31.33 18.76 8.46
C ASP A 160 32.24 17.52 8.37
N ARG A 161 31.77 16.45 7.72
CA ARG A 161 32.49 15.17 7.63
C ARG A 161 32.91 14.78 6.22
N PHE A 162 32.59 15.59 5.23
CA PHE A 162 32.90 15.28 3.85
C PHE A 162 34.27 15.79 3.44
N PHE A 163 34.50 17.09 3.64
CA PHE A 163 35.76 17.71 3.27
C PHE A 163 35.92 19.06 3.99
N CYS A 164 37.00 19.24 4.76
CA CYS A 164 37.35 20.53 5.32
C CYS A 164 38.18 21.30 4.28
N GLY A 165 37.53 22.19 3.52
CA GLY A 165 38.15 22.90 2.39
C GLY A 165 39.16 23.96 2.77
N ASP A 166 39.21 24.38 4.03
CA ASP A 166 40.13 25.40 4.53
C ASP A 166 40.67 24.99 5.92
N PRO A 167 41.85 24.38 5.99
CA PRO A 167 42.52 24.12 7.26
C PRO A 167 43.24 25.39 7.71
N SER A 168 42.62 26.14 8.63
CA SER A 168 43.26 27.27 9.34
C SER A 168 44.47 26.84 10.16
#